data_AF-A0A5D2AJP0-F1
#
_entry.id   AF-A0A5D2AJP0-F1
#
_cell.length_a   1.000
_cell.length_b   1.000
_cell.length_c   1.000
_cell.angle_alpha   90.00
_cell.angle_beta   90.00
_cell.angle_gamma   90.00
#
_symmetry.space_group_name_H-M   'P 1'
#
loop_
_entity.id
_entity.type
_entity.pdbx_description
1 polymer ?
#
loop_
_entity_poly.entity_id
_entity_poly.type
_entity_poly.pdbx_seq_one_letter_code
_entity_poly.pdbx_strand_id
1 'polypeptide(L)'
;MEINAVNQTNTPTFYSKTQQNPLMGSALHEAFPTFQTTRGTTRKRTDYLKSQNKDSLREEEEEEEEEDNDDDERIEVKRKIVALQRIVPGGEALGVDKLFEETAGYILALQGQIRAMRVLASFIEGMDKQKRKLGG
;
A
#
# COMPACT_ATOMS: atom_id res chain seq x y z
N MET A 1 -64.61 7.82 7.33
CA MET A 1 -63.66 8.24 8.39
C MET A 1 -62.74 7.06 8.60
N GLU A 2 -61.44 7.06 8.31
CA GLU A 2 -60.49 8.14 7.99
C GLU A 2 -59.39 7.57 7.09
N ILE A 3 -58.85 8.44 6.25
CA ILE A 3 -57.72 8.21 5.35
C ILE A 3 -56.42 8.49 6.11
N ASN A 4 -55.68 7.46 6.52
CA ASN A 4 -54.36 7.64 7.10
C ASN A 4 -53.30 7.78 6.00
N ALA A 5 -53.15 9.01 5.52
CA ALA A 5 -52.03 9.45 4.71
C ALA A 5 -51.02 10.16 5.61
N VAL A 6 -49.85 9.54 5.86
CA VAL A 6 -48.63 10.29 6.23
C VAL A 6 -47.42 9.56 5.65
N ASN A 7 -47.10 9.90 4.40
CA ASN A 7 -45.79 9.62 3.80
C ASN A 7 -44.76 10.54 4.46
N GLN A 8 -43.90 10.01 5.32
CA GLN A 8 -42.75 10.76 5.84
C GLN A 8 -41.61 10.68 4.83
N THR A 9 -41.45 11.72 4.04
CA THR A 9 -40.31 11.91 3.12
C THR A 9 -39.09 12.34 3.93
N ASN A 10 -38.12 11.45 4.12
CA ASN A 10 -36.81 11.78 4.69
C ASN A 10 -35.96 12.49 3.63
N THR A 11 -36.07 13.81 3.53
CA THR A 11 -35.12 14.63 2.77
C THR A 11 -33.93 14.99 3.67
N PRO A 12 -32.68 14.61 3.33
CA PRO A 12 -31.52 15.05 4.10
C PRO A 12 -31.25 16.53 3.82
N THR A 13 -31.45 17.36 4.84
CA THR A 13 -31.12 18.80 4.82
C THR A 13 -29.62 18.98 4.97
N PHE A 14 -28.95 19.44 3.91
CA PHE A 14 -27.55 19.86 3.97
C PHE A 14 -27.46 21.27 4.56
N TYR A 15 -26.94 21.39 5.78
CA TYR A 15 -26.59 22.68 6.37
C TYR A 15 -25.28 23.19 5.78
N SER A 16 -25.33 24.22 4.94
CA SER A 16 -24.16 24.98 4.51
C SER A 16 -23.82 26.03 5.57
N LYS A 17 -22.67 25.88 6.25
CA LYS A 17 -22.10 26.92 7.12
C LYS A 17 -20.92 27.57 6.40
N THR A 18 -21.06 28.86 6.09
CA THR A 18 -20.03 29.71 5.51
C THR A 18 -19.35 30.57 6.58
N GLN A 19 -18.13 31.03 6.24
CA GLN A 19 -17.19 31.92 6.96
C GLN A 19 -16.27 31.20 7.97
N GLN A 20 -14.95 31.39 8.03
CA GLN A 20 -14.08 32.56 7.74
C GLN A 20 -12.66 32.10 7.30
N ASN A 21 -11.95 32.94 6.54
CA ASN A 21 -10.60 32.72 6.01
C ASN A 21 -9.52 32.55 7.10
N PRO A 22 -8.53 31.67 6.89
CA PRO A 22 -7.18 31.89 7.39
C PRO A 22 -6.29 32.52 6.31
N LEU A 23 -5.63 33.60 6.74
CA LEU A 23 -4.58 34.36 6.09
C LEU A 23 -3.44 33.47 5.56
N MET A 24 -2.88 33.86 4.40
CA MET A 24 -1.81 33.17 3.68
C MET A 24 -0.65 32.70 4.56
N GLY A 25 -0.35 31.40 4.48
CA GLY A 25 0.95 30.83 4.80
C GLY A 25 1.45 30.08 3.58
N SER A 26 2.40 30.66 2.86
CA SER A 26 3.14 30.03 1.76
C SER A 26 3.99 28.88 2.31
N ALA A 27 3.43 27.67 2.34
CA ALA A 27 4.21 26.46 2.55
C ALA A 27 4.78 26.04 1.20
N LEU A 28 6.11 26.12 1.12
CA LEU A 28 6.91 25.63 0.02
C LEU A 28 6.50 24.18 -0.32
N HIS A 29 6.35 23.94 -1.61
CA HIS A 29 6.12 22.64 -2.24
C HIS A 29 7.04 21.58 -1.64
N GLU A 30 6.51 20.74 -0.75
CA GLU A 30 7.23 19.59 -0.20
C GLU A 30 7.34 18.55 -1.31
N ALA A 31 8.56 18.37 -1.80
CA ALA A 31 8.85 17.43 -2.86
C ALA A 31 8.49 16.01 -2.41
N PHE A 32 7.75 15.30 -3.25
CA PHE A 32 7.54 13.85 -3.12
C PHE A 32 8.89 13.15 -2.88
N PRO A 33 8.97 12.17 -1.95
CA PRO A 33 10.20 11.44 -1.73
C PRO A 33 10.56 10.70 -3.02
N THR A 34 11.60 11.19 -3.69
CA THR A 34 12.23 10.47 -4.79
C THR A 34 12.93 9.27 -4.16
N PHE A 35 12.51 8.06 -4.51
CA PHE A 35 13.23 6.83 -4.16
C PHE A 35 14.59 6.85 -4.86
N GLN A 36 15.59 7.43 -4.20
CA GLN A 36 16.98 7.25 -4.56
C GLN A 36 17.46 5.96 -3.91
N THR A 37 17.66 4.94 -4.73
CA THR A 37 18.34 3.70 -4.34
C THR A 37 19.80 4.03 -4.03
N THR A 38 20.13 4.29 -2.77
CA THR A 38 21.52 4.31 -2.31
C THR A 38 21.84 2.95 -1.69
N ARG A 39 22.70 2.19 -2.37
CA ARG A 39 23.40 1.04 -1.78
C ARG A 39 24.39 1.58 -0.75
N GLY A 40 23.90 1.87 0.45
CA GLY A 40 24.70 2.28 1.60
C GLY A 40 25.00 1.08 2.48
N THR A 41 26.22 0.57 2.40
CA THR A 41 26.77 -0.46 3.28
C THR A 41 26.66 -0.01 4.74
N THR A 42 25.86 -0.71 5.55
CA THR A 42 25.79 -0.52 6.99
C THR A 42 27.14 -0.88 7.62
N ARG A 43 27.95 0.13 7.95
CA ARG A 43 29.12 -0.04 8.83
C ARG A 43 28.61 -0.38 10.23
N LYS A 44 28.56 -1.68 10.55
CA LYS A 44 28.38 -2.16 11.92
C LYS A 44 29.61 -1.70 12.74
N ARG A 45 29.43 -0.69 13.59
CA ARG A 45 30.38 -0.37 14.66
C ARG A 45 30.16 -1.39 15.77
N THR A 46 31.06 -2.34 15.84
CA THR A 46 31.14 -3.28 16.95
C THR A 46 32.43 -2.99 17.70
N ASP A 47 32.32 -2.28 18.82
CA ASP A 47 33.44 -1.97 19.70
C ASP A 47 33.71 -3.19 20.60
N TYR A 48 34.51 -4.15 20.10
CA TYR A 48 35.03 -5.27 20.88
C TYR A 48 36.45 -4.95 21.38
N LEU A 49 36.56 -4.46 22.61
CA LEU A 49 37.85 -4.40 23.30
C LEU A 49 38.18 -5.79 23.85
N LYS A 50 38.95 -6.60 23.10
CA LYS A 50 39.60 -7.82 23.60
C LYS A 50 41.11 -7.63 23.58
N SER A 51 41.64 -7.07 24.67
CA SER A 51 43.09 -6.99 24.88
C SER A 51 43.62 -8.33 25.37
N GLN A 52 44.80 -8.65 24.87
CA GLN A 52 45.53 -9.90 24.90
C GLN A 52 45.71 -10.50 26.30
N ASN A 53 45.41 -11.79 26.43
CA ASN A 53 46.28 -12.73 27.14
C ASN A 53 46.36 -14.01 26.31
N LYS A 54 47.52 -14.15 25.66
CA LYS A 54 47.95 -15.29 24.87
C LYS A 54 48.67 -16.23 25.82
N ASP A 55 48.04 -17.33 26.22
CA ASP A 55 48.77 -18.58 26.43
C ASP A 55 47.84 -19.81 26.50
N SER A 56 48.38 -20.93 25.99
CA SER A 56 47.91 -22.32 26.06
C SER A 56 46.84 -22.82 25.09
N LEU A 57 47.37 -23.45 24.03
CA LEU A 57 46.93 -24.67 23.34
C LEU A 57 45.55 -25.25 23.70
N ARG A 58 44.67 -25.32 22.69
CA ARG A 58 44.00 -26.57 22.28
C ARG A 58 43.44 -26.41 20.87
N GLU A 59 43.80 -27.36 20.01
CA GLU A 59 43.21 -27.57 18.68
C GLU A 59 41.85 -28.23 18.88
N GLU A 60 40.75 -27.51 18.63
CA GLU A 60 39.42 -28.11 18.46
C GLU A 60 38.72 -27.33 17.34
N GLU A 61 38.74 -27.98 16.17
CA GLU A 61 37.77 -28.03 15.07
C GLU A 61 36.90 -26.78 14.81
N GLU A 62 37.13 -26.18 13.64
CA GLU A 62 36.22 -25.24 12.98
C GLU A 62 34.93 -25.99 12.59
N GLU A 63 33.93 -25.98 13.47
CA GLU A 63 32.54 -26.24 13.06
C GLU A 63 32.00 -24.96 12.41
N GLU A 64 31.89 -24.97 11.08
CA GLU A 64 31.11 -23.99 10.33
C GLU A 64 29.63 -24.15 10.71
N GLU A 65 29.14 -23.29 11.61
CA GLU A 65 27.71 -23.19 11.95
C GLU A 65 26.92 -22.63 10.75
N GLU A 66 26.52 -23.50 9.84
CA GLU A 66 25.50 -23.25 8.79
C GLU A 66 24.09 -23.54 9.34
N GLU A 67 23.68 -22.84 10.40
CA GLU A 67 22.31 -22.92 10.94
C GLU A 67 21.81 -21.52 11.32
N ASP A 68 21.33 -20.72 10.35
CA ASP A 68 20.52 -19.52 10.66
C ASP A 68 19.69 -18.95 9.48
N ASN A 69 19.69 -19.56 8.29
CA ASN A 69 19.03 -18.98 7.10
C ASN A 69 17.50 -19.26 7.04
N ASP A 70 17.06 -20.42 7.53
CA ASP A 70 15.67 -20.88 7.38
C ASP A 70 14.66 -20.04 8.19
N ASP A 71 15.08 -19.54 9.34
CA ASP A 71 14.22 -18.74 10.21
C ASP A 71 13.97 -17.33 9.63
N ASP A 72 14.98 -16.75 8.98
CA ASP A 72 14.86 -15.46 8.31
C ASP A 72 13.87 -15.53 7.13
N GLU A 73 13.97 -16.54 6.28
CA GLU A 73 13.04 -16.73 5.16
C GLU A 73 11.59 -16.90 5.65
N ARG A 74 11.39 -17.72 6.68
CA ARG A 74 10.06 -17.95 7.25
C ARG A 74 9.47 -16.68 7.85
N ILE A 75 10.29 -15.84 8.49
CA ILE A 75 9.85 -14.54 9.02
C ILE A 75 9.45 -13.61 7.87
N GLU A 76 10.22 -13.57 6.79
CA GLU A 76 9.88 -12.76 5.61
C GLU A 76 8.57 -13.18 4.96
N VAL A 77 8.33 -14.48 4.80
CA VAL A 77 7.08 -15.00 4.23
C VAL A 77 5.90 -14.55 5.07
N LYS A 78 5.96 -14.65 6.40
CA LYS A 78 4.89 -14.17 7.28
C LYS A 78 4.64 -12.66 7.11
N ARG A 79 5.69 -11.85 6.98
CA ARG A 79 5.55 -10.40 6.73
C ARG A 79 4.86 -10.14 5.38
N LYS A 80 5.22 -10.88 4.33
CA LYS A 80 4.60 -10.79 3.00
C LYS A 80 3.12 -11.18 3.04
N ILE A 81 2.77 -12.24 3.76
CA ILE A 81 1.37 -12.65 3.95
C ILE A 81 0.57 -11.56 4.66
N VAL A 82 1.08 -10.98 5.75
CA VAL A 82 0.41 -9.88 6.46
C VAL A 82 0.22 -8.66 5.56
N ALA A 83 1.23 -8.32 4.75
CA ALA A 83 1.12 -7.24 3.78
C ALA A 83 0.03 -7.51 2.73
N LEU A 84 -0.07 -8.76 2.25
CA LEU A 84 -1.08 -9.18 1.29
C LEU A 84 -2.49 -9.11 1.89
N GLN A 85 -2.68 -9.60 3.12
CA GLN A 85 -3.96 -9.53 3.85
C GLN A 85 -4.50 -8.10 3.99
N ARG A 86 -3.61 -7.11 4.15
CA ARG A 86 -4.00 -5.70 4.29
C ARG A 86 -4.51 -5.05 2.99
N ILE A 87 -4.05 -5.52 1.84
CA ILE A 87 -4.44 -4.93 0.54
C ILE A 87 -5.59 -5.68 -0.12
N VAL A 88 -5.78 -6.95 0.21
CA VAL A 88 -6.86 -7.78 -0.32
C VAL A 88 -8.15 -7.47 0.44
N PRO A 89 -9.27 -7.16 -0.23
CA PRO A 89 -10.54 -6.94 0.43
C PRO A 89 -10.93 -8.12 1.33
N GLY A 90 -11.17 -7.86 2.62
CA GLY A 90 -11.49 -8.91 3.60
C GLY A 90 -10.31 -9.81 3.99
N GLY A 91 -9.09 -9.53 3.52
CA GLY A 91 -7.92 -10.40 3.69
C GLY A 91 -7.48 -10.65 5.13
N GLU A 92 -7.69 -9.70 6.05
CA GLU A 92 -7.34 -9.84 7.47
C GLU A 92 -8.06 -11.00 8.17
N ALA A 93 -9.23 -11.41 7.66
CA ALA A 93 -10.01 -12.53 8.19
C ALA A 93 -9.76 -13.86 7.46
N LEU A 94 -8.90 -13.88 6.44
CA LEU A 94 -8.66 -15.04 5.58
C LEU A 94 -7.38 -15.79 5.96
N GLY A 95 -7.45 -17.13 5.93
CA GLY A 95 -6.28 -18.00 5.90
C GLY A 95 -5.58 -17.99 4.54
N VAL A 96 -4.36 -18.54 4.47
CA VAL A 96 -3.44 -18.42 3.31
C VAL A 96 -4.06 -18.88 1.98
N ASP A 97 -4.72 -20.04 1.95
CA ASP A 97 -5.26 -20.58 0.69
C ASP A 97 -6.37 -19.69 0.11
N LYS A 98 -7.33 -19.30 0.95
CA LYS A 98 -8.41 -18.38 0.55
C LYS A 98 -7.89 -16.98 0.25
N LEU A 99 -6.84 -16.55 0.93
CA LEU A 99 -6.20 -15.26 0.66
C LEU A 99 -5.66 -15.22 -0.77
N PHE A 100 -5.04 -16.30 -1.26
CA PHE A 100 -4.56 -16.35 -2.64
C PHE A 100 -5.69 -16.41 -3.67
N GLU A 101 -6.76 -17.14 -3.39
CA GLU A 101 -7.96 -17.16 -4.24
C GLU A 101 -8.58 -15.76 -4.37
N GLU A 102 -8.81 -15.08 -3.23
CA GLU A 102 -9.35 -13.72 -3.22
C GLU A 102 -8.37 -12.72 -3.85
N THR A 103 -7.06 -12.90 -3.65
CA THR A 103 -6.02 -12.09 -4.32
C THR A 103 -6.14 -12.20 -5.84
N ALA A 104 -6.28 -13.41 -6.37
CA ALA A 104 -6.44 -13.63 -7.80
C ALA A 104 -7.71 -12.96 -8.34
N GLY A 105 -8.82 -13.12 -7.62
CA GLY A 105 -10.08 -12.43 -7.92
C GLY A 105 -9.94 -10.91 -7.92
N TYR A 106 -9.29 -10.35 -6.89
CA TYR A 106 -9.11 -8.91 -6.75
C TYR A 106 -8.21 -8.32 -7.84
N ILE A 107 -7.12 -8.99 -8.22
CA ILE A 107 -6.27 -8.57 -9.34
C ILE A 107 -7.08 -8.51 -10.63
N LEU A 108 -7.89 -9.54 -10.91
CA LEU A 108 -8.72 -9.56 -12.12
C LEU A 108 -9.77 -8.43 -12.11
N ALA A 109 -10.38 -8.17 -10.96
CA ALA A 109 -11.32 -7.06 -10.80
C ALA A 109 -10.66 -5.70 -11.06
N LEU A 110 -9.48 -5.45 -10.48
CA LEU A 110 -8.71 -4.22 -10.72
C LEU A 110 -8.35 -4.05 -12.21
N GLN A 111 -7.92 -5.12 -12.87
CA GLN A 111 -7.64 -5.09 -14.31
C GLN A 111 -8.89 -4.77 -15.13
N GLY A 112 -10.04 -5.35 -14.77
CA GLY A 112 -11.33 -5.06 -15.39
C GLY A 112 -11.73 -3.59 -15.25
N GLN A 113 -11.60 -3.04 -14.04
CA GLN A 113 -11.87 -1.63 -13.75
C GLN A 113 -11.00 -0.70 -14.60
N ILE A 114 -9.68 -0.93 -14.64
CA ILE A 114 -8.75 -0.13 -15.43
C ILE A 114 -9.11 -0.20 -16.91
N ARG A 115 -9.45 -1.38 -17.44
CA ARG A 115 -9.83 -1.56 -18.85
C ARG A 115 -11.11 -0.79 -19.17
N ALA A 116 -12.13 -0.88 -18.32
CA ALA A 116 -13.38 -0.14 -18.50
C ALA A 116 -13.17 1.38 -18.48
N MET A 117 -12.40 1.87 -17.51
CA MET A 117 -12.07 3.30 -17.42
C MET A 117 -11.31 3.81 -18.64
N ARG A 118 -10.37 3.01 -19.17
CA ARG A 118 -9.65 3.35 -20.41
C ARG A 118 -10.58 3.45 -21.61
N VAL A 119 -11.49 2.48 -21.79
CA VAL A 119 -12.47 2.51 -22.88
C VAL A 119 -13.37 3.74 -22.77
N LEU A 120 -13.87 4.03 -21.57
CA LEU A 120 -14.70 5.21 -21.33
C LEU A 120 -13.93 6.52 -21.58
N ALA A 121 -12.69 6.62 -21.11
CA ALA A 121 -11.85 7.79 -21.33
C ALA A 121 -11.59 8.01 -22.83
N SER A 122 -11.24 6.96 -23.58
CA SER A 122 -11.04 7.04 -25.03
C SER A 122 -12.32 7.41 -25.78
N PHE A 123 -13.47 6.92 -25.31
CA PHE A 123 -14.76 7.28 -25.88
C PHE A 123 -15.06 8.79 -25.70
N ILE A 124 -14.91 9.31 -24.49
CA ILE A 124 -15.11 10.74 -24.19
C ILE A 124 -14.14 11.60 -25.00
N GLU A 125 -12.85 11.23 -25.04
CA GLU A 125 -11.85 11.94 -25.84
C GLU A 125 -12.20 11.94 -27.34
N GLY A 126 -12.74 10.82 -27.84
CA GLY A 126 -13.27 10.71 -29.19
C GLY A 126 -14.43 11.66 -29.46
N MET A 127 -15.39 11.78 -28.54
CA MET A 127 -16.52 12.70 -28.65
C MET A 127 -16.08 14.16 -28.68
N ASP A 128 -15.13 14.55 -27.84
CA ASP A 128 -14.61 15.92 -27.81
C ASP A 128 -13.88 16.31 -29.11
N LYS A 129 -13.24 15.33 -29.77
CA LYS A 129 -12.65 15.52 -31.10
C LYS A 129 -13.72 15.66 -32.18
N GLN A 130 -14.86 14.96 -32.08
CA GLN A 130 -15.97 15.09 -33.03
C GLN A 130 -16.72 16.42 -32.87
N LYS A 131 -17.00 16.85 -31.64
CA LYS A 131 -17.64 18.14 -31.36
C LYS A 131 -16.84 19.32 -31.92
N ARG A 132 -15.51 19.30 -31.78
CA ARG A 132 -14.62 20.34 -32.32
C ARG A 132 -14.50 20.34 -33.85
N LYS A 133 -14.90 19.26 -34.53
CA LYS A 133 -14.92 19.19 -36.00
C LYS A 133 -16.21 19.72 -36.62
N LEU A 134 -17.28 19.88 -35.82
CA LEU A 134 -18.61 20.29 -36.29
C LEU A 134 -18.97 21.74 -35.92
N GLY A 135 -18.09 22.47 -35.22
CA GLY A 135 -18.24 23.90 -34.97
C GLY A 135 -17.40 24.71 -35.94
N GLY A 136 -18.02 25.15 -37.04
CA GLY A 136 -17.53 26.23 -37.91
C GLY A 136 -18.16 27.56 -37.52
#